data_AF-A0A2M8Q662-F1
#
_entry.id   AF-A0A2M8Q662-F1
#
_cell.length_a   1.000
_cell.length_b   1.000
_cell.length_c   1.000
_cell.angle_alpha   90.00
_cell.angle_beta   90.00
_cell.angle_gamma   90.00
#
_symmetry.space_group_name_H-M   'P 1'
#
loop_
_entity.id
_entity.type
_entity.pdbx_description
1 polymer ?
#
loop_
_entity_poly.entity_id
_entity_poly.type
_entity_poly.pdbx_seq_one_letter_code
_entity_poly.pdbx_strand_id
1 'polypeptide(L)'
;WETGTKNHEGMAGAAAAIDYIASLGATYGRASASASRREKLAAAWEVIGAYEYQLMDRLLTGLKTIPRVRIYGVTDRMDWDKRLATVSIRKEGLTPEALARK
;
A
#
# COMPACT_ATOMS: atom_id res chain seq x y z
N TRP A 1 28.57 -3.58 -8.00
CA TRP A 1 29.69 -2.62 -7.88
C TRP A 1 29.06 -1.29 -7.51
N GLU A 2 29.63 -0.58 -6.53
CA GLU A 2 29.16 0.75 -6.17
C GLU A 2 30.39 1.65 -6.03
N THR A 3 30.48 2.71 -6.81
CA THR A 3 31.61 3.66 -6.81
C THR A 3 31.33 4.87 -5.91
N GLY A 4 32.36 5.41 -5.27
CA GLY A 4 32.26 6.60 -4.40
C GLY A 4 31.74 6.33 -2.97
N THR A 5 31.70 7.39 -2.15
CA THR A 5 31.23 7.35 -0.76
C THR A 5 29.76 6.93 -0.69
N LYS A 6 29.46 6.02 0.23
CA LYS A 6 28.10 5.47 0.39
C LYS A 6 27.21 6.39 1.20
N ASN A 7 25.91 6.34 0.91
CA ASN A 7 24.88 6.93 1.74
C ASN A 7 24.59 6.02 2.94
N HIS A 8 25.48 6.04 3.94
CA HIS A 8 25.40 5.19 5.12
C HIS A 8 24.09 5.37 5.89
N GLU A 9 23.64 6.62 6.03
CA GLU A 9 22.38 6.95 6.70
C GLU A 9 21.17 6.39 5.93
N GLY A 10 21.15 6.55 4.60
CA GLY A 10 20.11 5.99 3.76
C GLY A 10 20.05 4.45 3.80
N MET A 11 21.21 3.78 3.85
CA MET A 11 21.27 2.33 3.99
C MET A 11 20.75 1.87 5.36
N ALA A 12 21.12 2.56 6.43
CA ALA A 12 20.62 2.27 7.77
C ALA A 12 19.09 2.48 7.84
N GLY A 13 18.59 3.57 7.26
CA GLY A 13 17.14 3.84 7.17
C GLY A 13 16.38 2.79 6.36
N ALA A 14 16.92 2.36 5.22
CA ALA A 14 16.31 1.30 4.41
C ALA A 14 16.27 -0.03 5.17
N ALA A 15 17.33 -0.39 5.90
CA ALA A 15 17.35 -1.58 6.74
C ALA A 15 16.28 -1.51 7.84
N ALA A 16 16.19 -0.38 8.55
CA ALA A 16 15.18 -0.17 9.58
C ALA A 16 13.74 -0.22 9.04
N ALA A 17 13.49 0.32 7.85
CA ALA A 17 12.19 0.25 7.18
C ALA A 17 11.80 -1.20 6.82
N ILE A 18 12.75 -1.99 6.34
CA ILE A 18 12.53 -3.42 6.07
C ILE A 18 12.23 -4.17 7.37
N ASP A 19 12.97 -3.90 8.45
CA ASP A 19 12.77 -4.54 9.74
C ASP A 19 11.43 -4.16 10.38
N TYR A 20 10.97 -2.91 10.17
CA TYR A 20 9.62 -2.49 10.53
C TYR A 20 8.55 -3.33 9.81
N ILE A 21 8.66 -3.50 8.49
CA ILE A 21 7.70 -4.33 7.74
C ILE A 21 7.76 -5.79 8.22
N ALA A 22 8.94 -6.36 8.43
CA ALA A 22 9.10 -7.70 8.99
C ALA A 22 8.45 -7.84 10.38
N SER A 23 8.53 -6.80 11.22
CA SER A 23 7.89 -6.81 12.54
C SER A 23 6.37 -6.99 12.46
N LEU A 24 5.72 -6.49 11.40
CA LEU A 24 4.29 -6.68 11.17
C LEU A 24 3.95 -8.16 10.94
N GLY A 25 4.79 -8.90 10.23
CA GLY A 25 4.59 -10.33 10.00
C GLY A 25 4.81 -11.21 11.24
N ALA A 26 5.64 -10.76 12.18
CA ALA A 26 5.80 -11.43 13.48
C ALA A 26 4.70 -11.05 14.49
N THR A 27 4.19 -9.82 14.40
CA THR A 27 3.21 -9.28 15.36
C THR A 27 1.77 -9.62 14.99
N TYR A 28 1.42 -9.46 13.71
CA TYR A 28 0.07 -9.63 13.19
C TYR A 28 -0.04 -10.82 12.24
N GLY A 29 1.07 -11.20 11.60
CA GLY A 29 1.15 -12.41 10.78
C GLY A 29 1.36 -13.68 11.61
N ARG A 30 1.63 -14.78 10.92
CA ARG A 30 1.84 -16.10 11.54
C ARG A 30 3.33 -16.46 11.70
N ALA A 31 4.24 -15.53 11.47
CA ALA A 31 5.66 -15.81 11.61
C ALA A 31 6.07 -15.82 13.09
N SER A 32 6.85 -16.81 13.50
CA SER A 32 7.47 -16.82 14.83
C SER A 32 8.38 -15.60 15.03
N ALA A 33 8.48 -15.11 16.25
CA ALA A 33 9.46 -14.09 16.64
C ALA A 33 10.91 -14.53 16.34
N SER A 34 11.20 -15.83 16.34
CA SER A 34 12.50 -16.40 15.99
C SER A 34 12.68 -16.72 14.51
N ALA A 35 11.66 -16.52 13.67
CA ALA A 35 11.73 -16.81 12.24
C ALA A 35 12.73 -15.87 11.51
N SER A 36 13.18 -16.31 10.33
CA SER A 36 14.05 -15.51 9.48
C SER A 36 13.34 -14.23 9.01
N ARG A 37 14.12 -13.20 8.65
CA ARG A 37 13.56 -11.95 8.13
C ARG A 37 12.69 -12.17 6.89
N ARG A 38 13.07 -13.11 6.02
CA ARG A 38 12.31 -13.44 4.81
C ARG A 38 10.93 -14.02 5.13
N GLU A 39 10.86 -14.96 6.07
CA GLU A 39 9.59 -15.56 6.49
C GLU A 39 8.67 -14.53 7.15
N LYS A 40 9.25 -13.65 7.98
CA LYS A 40 8.51 -12.52 8.57
C LYS A 40 7.97 -11.56 7.50
N LEU A 41 8.76 -11.21 6.48
CA LEU A 41 8.28 -10.36 5.39
C LEU A 41 7.16 -11.02 4.57
N ALA A 42 7.26 -12.32 4.30
CA ALA A 42 6.19 -13.05 3.60
C ALA A 42 4.88 -13.02 4.41
N ALA A 43 4.96 -13.29 5.73
CA ALA A 43 3.81 -13.21 6.62
C ALA A 43 3.26 -11.77 6.75
N ALA A 44 4.13 -10.74 6.67
CA ALA A 44 3.72 -9.35 6.68
C ALA A 44 2.87 -8.97 5.46
N TRP A 45 3.24 -9.45 4.26
CA TRP A 45 2.47 -9.16 3.05
C TRP A 45 1.08 -9.79 3.02
N GLU A 46 0.88 -10.95 3.65
CA GLU A 46 -0.47 -11.52 3.80
C GLU A 46 -1.38 -10.58 4.60
N VAL A 47 -0.90 -10.05 5.73
CA VAL A 47 -1.72 -9.22 6.61
C VAL A 47 -1.89 -7.79 6.10
N ILE A 48 -0.87 -7.22 5.47
CA ILE A 48 -0.93 -5.90 4.85
C ILE A 48 -1.90 -5.93 3.67
N GLY A 49 -1.80 -6.92 2.79
CA GLY A 49 -2.71 -7.07 1.66
C GLY A 49 -4.17 -7.22 2.10
N ALA A 50 -4.43 -8.04 3.13
CA ALA A 50 -5.78 -8.19 3.69
C ALA A 50 -6.34 -6.88 4.25
N TYR A 51 -5.52 -6.11 4.97
CA TYR A 51 -5.91 -4.82 5.53
C TYR A 51 -6.15 -3.76 4.44
N GLU A 52 -5.25 -3.67 3.46
CA GLU A 52 -5.42 -2.78 2.30
C GLU A 52 -6.69 -3.10 1.51
N TYR A 53 -7.06 -4.38 1.39
CA TYR A 53 -8.31 -4.79 0.75
C TYR A 53 -9.54 -4.21 1.45
N GLN A 54 -9.56 -4.20 2.79
CA GLN A 54 -10.65 -3.62 3.57
C GLN A 54 -10.75 -2.10 3.36
N LEU A 55 -9.61 -1.41 3.36
CA LEU A 55 -9.55 0.02 3.08
C LEU A 55 -10.00 0.34 1.65
N MET A 56 -9.60 -0.49 0.68
CA MET A 56 -10.00 -0.37 -0.72
C MET A 56 -11.48 -0.59 -0.94
N ASP A 57 -12.09 -1.52 -0.21
CA ASP A 57 -13.53 -1.74 -0.27
C ASP A 57 -14.30 -0.52 0.21
N ARG A 58 -13.90 0.02 1.36
CA ARG A 58 -14.49 1.25 1.90
C ARG A 58 -14.29 2.43 0.94
N LEU A 59 -13.09 2.62 0.42
CA LEU A 59 -12.77 3.75 -0.46
C LEU A 59 -13.55 3.67 -1.77
N LEU A 60 -13.51 2.53 -2.48
CA LEU A 60 -14.21 2.40 -3.76
C LEU A 60 -15.72 2.46 -3.61
N THR A 61 -16.27 1.83 -2.57
CA THR A 61 -17.71 1.90 -2.28
C THR A 61 -18.12 3.34 -2.05
N GLY A 62 -17.38 4.09 -1.21
CA GLY A 62 -17.66 5.51 -0.97
C GLY A 62 -17.49 6.38 -2.21
N LEU A 63 -16.45 6.18 -3.02
CA LEU A 63 -16.24 6.97 -4.24
C LEU A 63 -17.35 6.75 -5.27
N LYS A 64 -17.89 5.53 -5.38
CA LYS A 64 -19.02 5.21 -6.28
C LYS A 64 -20.31 5.93 -5.90
N THR A 65 -20.49 6.35 -4.65
CA THR A 65 -21.68 7.10 -4.22
C THR A 65 -21.57 8.61 -4.48
N ILE A 66 -20.40 9.13 -4.83
CA ILE A 66 -20.20 10.57 -5.05
C ILE A 66 -20.59 10.93 -6.49
N PRO A 67 -21.56 11.83 -6.71
CA PRO A 67 -21.97 12.22 -8.05
C PRO A 67 -20.82 12.81 -8.85
N ARG A 68 -20.75 12.45 -10.13
CA ARG A 68 -19.76 12.94 -11.10
C ARG A 68 -18.31 12.64 -10.72
N VAL A 69 -18.07 11.61 -9.89
CA VAL A 69 -16.74 11.05 -9.69
C VAL A 69 -16.55 9.86 -10.63
N ARG A 70 -15.47 9.90 -11.39
CA ARG A 70 -14.96 8.79 -12.18
C ARG A 70 -13.74 8.22 -11.50
N ILE A 71 -13.72 6.90 -11.34
CA ILE A 71 -12.55 6.14 -10.89
C ILE A 71 -11.84 5.58 -12.13
N TYR A 72 -10.52 5.66 -12.17
CA TYR A 72 -9.70 5.03 -13.21
C TYR A 72 -9.14 3.69 -12.76
N GLY A 73 -8.98 2.76 -13.71
CA GLY A 73 -8.47 1.42 -13.45
C GLY A 73 -9.55 0.44 -13.01
N VAL A 74 -9.12 -0.64 -12.35
CA VAL A 74 -9.99 -1.75 -11.94
C VAL A 74 -10.94 -1.33 -10.82
N THR A 75 -12.24 -1.48 -11.04
CA THR A 75 -13.30 -1.20 -10.05
C THR A 75 -14.21 -2.38 -9.75
N ASP A 76 -14.14 -3.44 -10.56
CA ASP A 76 -14.83 -4.71 -10.31
C ASP A 76 -14.09 -5.46 -9.22
N ARG A 77 -14.83 -5.89 -8.19
CA ARG A 77 -14.30 -6.63 -7.04
C ARG A 77 -13.67 -7.96 -7.44
N MET A 78 -14.11 -8.57 -8.54
CA MET A 78 -13.56 -9.84 -9.02
C MET A 78 -12.16 -9.73 -9.60
N ASP A 79 -11.71 -8.53 -9.97
CA ASP A 79 -10.39 -8.26 -10.55
C ASP A 79 -9.43 -7.56 -9.58
N TRP A 80 -9.79 -7.45 -8.28
CA TRP A 80 -8.98 -6.71 -7.32
C TRP A 80 -7.66 -7.40 -6.96
N ASP A 81 -7.44 -8.65 -7.33
CA ASP A 81 -6.11 -9.27 -7.29
C ASP A 81 -5.12 -8.58 -8.25
N LYS A 82 -5.61 -7.90 -9.29
CA LYS A 82 -4.81 -7.16 -10.29
C LYS A 82 -4.62 -5.69 -9.93
N ARG A 83 -5.02 -5.26 -8.73
CA ARG A 83 -4.92 -3.85 -8.29
C ARG A 83 -3.88 -3.64 -7.21
N LEU A 84 -3.49 -2.38 -7.06
CA LEU A 84 -2.72 -1.88 -5.93
C LEU A 84 -3.60 -0.97 -5.06
N ALA A 85 -3.12 -0.63 -3.86
CA ALA A 85 -3.82 0.25 -2.90
C ALA A 85 -3.83 1.75 -3.27
N THR A 86 -3.72 2.07 -4.56
CA THR A 86 -3.77 3.44 -5.08
C THR A 86 -4.98 3.61 -5.99
N VAL A 87 -5.70 4.71 -5.84
CA VAL A 87 -6.89 5.02 -6.65
C VAL A 87 -6.72 6.40 -7.29
N SER A 88 -6.82 6.44 -8.61
CA SER A 88 -6.87 7.70 -9.36
C SER A 88 -8.32 8.05 -9.69
N ILE A 89 -8.70 9.31 -9.47
CA ILE A 89 -10.07 9.79 -9.72
C ILE A 89 -10.09 11.08 -10.54
N ARG A 90 -11.24 11.34 -11.18
CA ARG A 90 -11.62 12.65 -11.70
C ARG A 90 -12.99 13.02 -11.17
N LYS A 91 -13.19 14.28 -10.79
CA LYS A 91 -14.51 14.84 -10.52
C LYS A 91 -14.87 15.84 -11.61
N GLU A 92 -16.01 15.65 -12.26
CA GLU A 92 -16.45 16.57 -13.32
C GLU A 92 -16.71 17.97 -12.76
N GLY A 93 -16.43 18.99 -13.57
CA GLY A 93 -16.53 20.40 -13.17
C GLY A 93 -15.35 20.90 -12.33
N LEU A 94 -14.37 20.06 -12.01
CA LEU A 94 -13.13 20.47 -11.33
C LEU A 94 -11.89 19.99 -12.09
N THR A 95 -10.82 20.80 -12.04
CA THR A 95 -9.47 20.33 -12.37
C THR A 95 -8.92 19.48 -11.22
N PRO A 96 -8.01 18.53 -11.46
CA PRO A 96 -7.40 17.74 -10.39
C PRO A 96 -6.71 18.62 -9.32
N GLU A 97 -6.06 19.70 -9.74
CA GLU A 97 -5.47 20.68 -8.83
C GLU A 97 -6.51 21.36 -7.94
N ALA A 98 -7.60 21.86 -8.52
CA ALA A 98 -8.67 22.50 -7.76
C ALA A 98 -9.35 21.53 -6.78
N LEU A 99 -9.43 20.24 -7.15
CA LEU A 99 -9.95 19.19 -6.28
C LEU A 99 -9.02 18.90 -5.08
N ALA A 100 -7.71 18.90 -5.27
CA ALA A 100 -6.72 18.57 -4.22
C ALA A 100 -6.46 19.69 -3.20
N ARG A 101 -6.84 20.94 -3.51
CA ARG A 101 -6.64 22.11 -2.64
C ARG A 101 -7.67 22.24 -1.50
N LYS A 102 -8.68 21.36 -1.42
CA LYS A 102 -9.75 21.40 -0.42
C LYS A 102 -9.69 20.19 0.49
#